data_AF-A0A7X0UVP1-F1
#
_entry.id   AF-A0A7X0UVP1-F1
#
_cell.length_a   1.000
_cell.length_b   1.000
_cell.length_c   1.000
_cell.angle_alpha   90.00
_cell.angle_beta   90.00
_cell.angle_gamma   90.00
#
_symmetry.space_group_name_H-M   'P 1'
#
loop_
_entity.id
_entity.type
_entity.pdbx_description
1 polymer ?
#
loop_
_entity_poly.entity_id
_entity_poly.type
_entity_poly.pdbx_seq_one_letter_code
_entity_poly.pdbx_strand_id
1 'polypeptide(L)'
;MATVLAIVQFVLVPILLVVALAVRFAGTAKPLNVVDYARVSDPVALHRWAGNRLLVLPLVFLVGGYTSYAFPALALVILGAATVVCLCVAVWLALGAERFQSAA
;
A
#
# COMPACT_ATOMS: atom_id res chain seq x y z
N MET A 1 -8.25 -8.08 -23.60
CA MET A 1 -8.61 -7.71 -22.21
C MET A 1 -7.52 -8.10 -21.22
N ALA A 2 -7.15 -9.39 -21.11
CA ALA A 2 -6.19 -9.86 -20.10
C ALA A 2 -4.78 -9.24 -20.21
N THR A 3 -4.26 -9.04 -21.43
CA THR A 3 -2.97 -8.35 -21.64
C THR A 3 -2.99 -6.91 -21.15
N VAL A 4 -4.10 -6.19 -21.35
CA VAL A 4 -4.29 -4.82 -20.85
C VAL A 4 -4.28 -4.81 -19.33
N LEU A 5 -4.93 -5.79 -18.69
CA LEU A 5 -4.94 -5.90 -17.22
C LEU A 5 -3.53 -6.15 -16.65
N ALA A 6 -2.74 -7.03 -17.27
CA ALA A 6 -1.36 -7.27 -16.84
C ALA A 6 -0.49 -6.01 -17.01
N ILE A 7 -0.64 -5.28 -18.12
CA ILE A 7 0.05 -4.00 -18.34
C ILE A 7 -0.32 -2.99 -17.24
N VAL A 8 -1.61 -2.83 -16.95
CA VAL A 8 -2.08 -1.92 -15.89
C VAL A 8 -1.49 -2.33 -14.54
N GLN A 9 -1.45 -3.63 -14.23
CA GLN A 9 -0.86 -4.12 -12.99
C GLN A 9 0.62 -3.75 -12.88
N PHE A 10 1.40 -3.93 -13.95
CA PHE A 10 2.81 -3.54 -13.97
C PHE A 10 3.03 -2.02 -13.90
N VAL A 11 2.22 -1.22 -14.57
CA VAL A 11 2.30 0.26 -14.53
C VAL A 11 2.00 0.79 -13.13
N LEU A 12 1.12 0.13 -12.36
CA LEU A 12 0.82 0.52 -11.00
C LEU A 12 1.97 0.24 -10.02
N VAL A 13 2.87 -0.72 -10.32
CA VAL A 13 4.01 -1.06 -9.43
C VAL A 13 4.90 0.16 -9.13
N PRO A 14 5.47 0.89 -10.11
CA PRO A 14 6.32 2.04 -9.83
C PRO A 14 5.56 3.16 -9.10
N ILE A 15 4.28 3.37 -9.42
CA ILE A 15 3.44 4.39 -8.76
C ILE A 15 3.27 4.04 -7.28
N LEU A 16 2.85 2.80 -6.98
CA LEU A 16 2.64 2.32 -5.61
C LEU A 16 3.95 2.28 -4.82
N LEU A 17 5.07 1.93 -5.48
CA LEU A 17 6.39 1.95 -4.87
C LEU A 17 6.79 3.38 -4.49
N VAL A 18 6.62 4.35 -5.38
CA VAL A 18 6.90 5.76 -5.09
C VAL A 18 6.08 6.24 -3.89
N VAL A 19 4.79 5.92 -3.84
CA VAL A 19 3.92 6.27 -2.69
C VAL A 19 4.42 5.62 -1.40
N ALA A 20 4.73 4.32 -1.42
CA ALA A 20 5.22 3.60 -0.24
C ALA A 20 6.53 4.18 0.28
N LEU A 21 7.47 4.53 -0.61
CA LEU A 21 8.75 5.14 -0.27
C LEU A 21 8.56 6.59 0.22
N ALA A 22 7.69 7.37 -0.43
CA ALA A 22 7.36 8.73 -0.01
C ALA A 22 6.80 8.75 1.42
N VAL A 23 5.88 7.84 1.74
CA VAL A 23 5.36 7.68 3.11
C VAL A 23 6.48 7.22 4.06
N ARG A 24 7.31 6.25 3.67
CA ARG A 24 8.41 5.75 4.51
C ARG A 24 9.41 6.83 4.89
N PHE A 25 9.70 7.74 3.97
CA PHE A 25 10.71 8.80 4.12
C PHE A 25 10.12 10.19 4.37
N ALA A 26 8.84 10.28 4.72
CA ALA A 26 8.15 11.55 4.95
C ALA A 26 8.70 12.37 6.14
N GLY A 27 9.50 11.74 7.03
CA GLY A 27 10.07 12.43 8.19
C GLY A 27 8.98 12.96 9.12
N THR A 28 8.92 14.27 9.29
CA THR A 28 7.92 14.98 10.11
C THR A 28 6.75 15.56 9.31
N ALA A 29 6.76 15.42 7.97
CA ALA A 29 5.62 15.81 7.14
C ALA A 29 4.37 14.99 7.52
N LYS A 30 3.18 15.49 7.20
CA LYS A 30 1.90 14.86 7.57
C LYS A 30 1.16 14.30 6.34
N PRO A 31 1.69 13.27 5.65
CA PRO A 31 1.07 12.75 4.43
C PRO A 31 -0.19 11.91 4.67
N LEU A 32 -0.39 11.39 5.90
CA LEU A 32 -1.51 10.50 6.21
C LEU A 32 -2.68 11.27 6.82
N ASN A 33 -3.59 11.78 5.98
CA ASN A 33 -4.74 12.58 6.42
C ASN A 33 -5.71 11.85 7.38
N VAL A 34 -5.67 10.51 7.41
CA VAL A 34 -6.51 9.70 8.32
C VAL A 34 -5.98 9.70 9.76
N VAL A 35 -4.73 10.10 9.98
CA VAL A 35 -4.09 10.05 11.31
C VAL A 35 -4.18 11.40 12.01
N ASP A 36 -4.66 11.38 13.27
CA ASP A 36 -4.55 12.53 14.16
C ASP A 36 -3.11 12.67 14.69
N TYR A 37 -2.29 13.42 13.94
CA TYR A 37 -0.90 13.69 14.30
C TYR A 37 -0.72 14.46 15.62
N ALA A 38 -1.77 15.08 16.18
CA ALA A 38 -1.65 15.75 17.49
C ALA A 38 -1.46 14.73 18.63
N ARG A 39 -1.92 13.49 18.43
CA ARG A 39 -1.81 12.40 19.42
C ARG A 39 -0.59 11.51 19.20
N VAL A 40 0.12 11.68 18.09
CA VAL A 40 1.23 10.80 17.71
C VAL A 40 2.52 11.30 18.38
N SER A 41 3.11 10.45 19.22
CA SER A 41 4.37 10.76 19.93
C SER A 41 5.60 10.69 19.01
N ASP A 42 5.63 9.73 18.08
CA ASP A 42 6.71 9.55 17.11
C ASP A 42 6.18 9.41 15.67
N PRO A 43 6.05 10.53 14.94
CA PRO A 43 5.61 10.52 13.54
C PRO A 43 6.58 9.78 12.61
N VAL A 44 7.89 9.79 12.90
CA VAL A 44 8.89 9.17 12.02
C VAL A 44 8.80 7.65 12.09
N ALA A 45 8.64 7.09 13.28
CA ALA A 45 8.42 5.66 13.46
C ALA A 45 7.09 5.20 12.82
N LEU A 46 6.03 6.01 12.95
CA LEU A 46 4.74 5.77 12.27
C LEU A 46 4.93 5.70 10.76
N HIS A 47 5.60 6.68 10.16
CA HIS A 47 5.87 6.75 8.72
C HIS A 47 6.71 5.59 8.21
N ARG A 48 7.80 5.24 8.91
CA ARG A 48 8.63 4.08 8.55
C ARG A 48 7.84 2.78 8.58
N TRP A 49 6.99 2.61 9.59
CA TRP A 49 6.14 1.44 9.70
C TRP A 49 5.05 1.41 8.63
N ALA A 50 4.33 2.52 8.43
CA ALA A 50 3.27 2.64 7.44
C ALA A 50 3.81 2.42 6.02
N GLY A 51 4.94 3.06 5.69
CA GLY A 51 5.62 2.91 4.42
C GLY A 51 6.06 1.45 4.17
N ASN A 52 6.58 0.75 5.18
CA ASN A 52 6.90 -0.68 5.05
C ASN A 52 5.67 -1.55 4.76
N ARG A 53 4.50 -1.22 5.31
CA ARG A 53 3.26 -1.95 5.01
C ARG A 53 2.69 -1.60 3.64
N LEU A 54 2.84 -0.35 3.20
CA LEU A 54 2.46 0.06 1.85
C LEU A 54 3.28 -0.66 0.77
N LEU A 55 4.49 -1.14 1.06
CA LEU A 55 5.28 -1.97 0.14
C LEU A 55 4.63 -3.32 -0.21
N VAL A 56 3.62 -3.77 0.54
CA VAL A 56 2.83 -4.96 0.18
C VAL A 56 2.10 -4.74 -1.15
N LEU A 57 1.61 -3.52 -1.41
CA LEU A 57 0.85 -3.21 -2.62
C LEU A 57 1.67 -3.36 -3.91
N PRO A 58 2.83 -2.69 -4.09
CA PRO A 58 3.63 -2.88 -5.29
C PRO A 58 4.09 -4.33 -5.46
N LEU A 59 4.33 -5.07 -4.37
CA LEU A 59 4.69 -6.49 -4.45
C LEU A 59 3.52 -7.35 -4.96
N VAL A 60 2.30 -7.14 -4.44
CA VAL A 60 1.11 -7.86 -4.90
C VAL A 60 0.77 -7.53 -6.35
N PHE A 61 0.94 -6.27 -6.77
CA PHE A 61 0.75 -5.88 -8.17
C PHE A 61 1.84 -6.43 -9.10
N LEU A 62 3.08 -6.54 -8.63
CA LEU A 62 4.17 -7.14 -9.40
C LEU A 62 3.95 -8.64 -9.62
N VAL A 63 3.67 -9.37 -8.53
CA VAL A 63 3.38 -10.81 -8.59
C VAL A 63 2.10 -11.05 -9.39
N GLY A 64 1.05 -10.27 -9.13
CA GLY A 64 -0.21 -10.35 -9.84
C GLY A 64 -0.08 -10.05 -11.33
N GLY A 65 0.70 -9.03 -11.70
CA GLY A 65 1.05 -8.70 -13.08
C GLY A 65 1.74 -9.84 -13.80
N TYR A 66 2.75 -10.43 -13.16
CA TYR A 66 3.48 -11.57 -13.71
C TYR A 66 2.59 -12.81 -13.86
N THR A 67 1.80 -13.16 -12.84
CA THR A 67 0.88 -14.30 -12.90
C THR A 67 -0.22 -14.08 -13.95
N SER A 68 -0.75 -12.86 -14.08
CA SER A 68 -1.74 -12.51 -15.10
C SER A 68 -1.17 -12.55 -16.52
N TYR A 69 0.12 -12.24 -16.68
CA TYR A 69 0.84 -12.39 -17.94
C TYR A 69 1.04 -13.87 -18.31
N ALA A 70 1.47 -14.70 -17.36
CA ALA A 70 1.66 -16.14 -17.57
C ALA A 70 0.33 -16.90 -17.75
N PHE A 71 -0.72 -16.49 -17.03
CA PHE A 71 -2.04 -17.14 -17.03
C PHE A 71 -3.15 -16.10 -17.23
N PRO A 72 -3.42 -15.68 -18.49
CA PRO A 72 -4.40 -14.62 -18.80
C PRO A 72 -5.81 -14.87 -18.25
N ALA A 73 -6.20 -16.14 -18.09
CA ALA A 73 -7.50 -16.54 -17.53
C ALA A 73 -7.69 -16.11 -16.06
N LEU A 74 -6.59 -15.96 -15.30
CA LEU A 74 -6.63 -15.59 -13.88
C LEU A 74 -6.63 -14.07 -13.65
N ALA A 75 -6.42 -13.26 -14.70
CA ALA A 75 -6.18 -11.82 -14.56
C ALA A 75 -7.30 -11.07 -13.82
N LEU A 76 -8.56 -11.45 -14.08
CA LEU A 76 -9.74 -10.85 -13.43
C LEU A 76 -9.81 -11.21 -11.94
N VAL A 77 -9.54 -12.47 -11.60
CA VAL A 77 -9.52 -12.96 -10.21
C VAL A 77 -8.39 -12.30 -9.43
N ILE A 78 -7.20 -12.22 -10.02
CA ILE A 78 -6.02 -11.57 -9.42
C ILE A 78 -6.29 -10.08 -9.19
N LEU A 79 -6.92 -9.39 -10.15
CA LEU A 79 -7.28 -7.99 -9.97
C LEU A 79 -8.26 -7.80 -8.80
N GLY A 80 -9.31 -8.63 -8.73
CA GLY A 80 -10.26 -8.61 -7.62
C GLY A 80 -9.59 -8.86 -6.26
N ALA A 81 -8.70 -9.85 -6.19
CA ALA A 81 -7.92 -10.13 -4.99
C ALA A 81 -7.00 -8.95 -4.61
N ALA A 82 -6.34 -8.31 -5.58
CA ALA A 82 -5.51 -7.14 -5.35
C ALA A 82 -6.32 -5.97 -4.79
N THR A 83 -7.56 -5.75 -5.26
CA THR A 83 -8.48 -4.75 -4.68
C THR A 83 -8.78 -5.04 -3.21
N VAL A 84 -9.06 -6.29 -2.85
CA VAL A 84 -9.27 -6.68 -1.45
C VAL A 84 -8.02 -6.42 -0.62
N VAL A 85 -6.83 -6.74 -1.13
CA VAL A 85 -5.56 -6.44 -0.46
C VAL A 85 -5.39 -4.94 -0.21
N CYS A 86 -5.74 -4.08 -1.17
CA CYS A 86 -5.69 -2.62 -0.98
C CYS A 86 -6.55 -2.18 0.22
N LEU A 87 -7.77 -2.71 0.33
CA LEU A 87 -8.67 -2.41 1.46
C LEU A 87 -8.08 -2.92 2.78
N CYS A 88 -7.56 -4.15 2.80
CA CYS A 88 -6.91 -4.72 3.98
C CYS A 88 -5.72 -3.88 4.43
N VAL A 89 -4.88 -3.40 3.51
CA VAL A 89 -3.75 -2.51 3.85
C VAL A 89 -4.25 -1.17 4.40
N ALA A 90 -5.30 -0.58 3.84
CA ALA A 90 -5.88 0.65 4.36
C ALA A 90 -6.40 0.50 5.80
N VAL A 91 -7.17 -0.57 6.06
CA VAL A 91 -7.66 -0.90 7.42
C VAL A 91 -6.48 -1.18 8.37
N TRP A 92 -5.49 -1.92 7.90
CA TRP A 92 -4.30 -2.25 8.70
C TRP A 92 -3.51 -1.02 9.10
N LEU A 93 -3.37 -0.04 8.19
CA LEU A 93 -2.72 1.23 8.47
C LEU A 93 -3.53 2.08 9.45
N ALA A 94 -4.86 2.14 9.31
CA ALA A 94 -5.72 2.90 10.21
C ALA A 94 -5.65 2.36 11.64
N LEU A 95 -5.88 1.05 11.83
CA LEU A 95 -5.81 0.40 13.14
C LEU A 95 -4.40 0.41 13.71
N GLY A 96 -3.39 0.18 12.88
CA GLY A 96 -1.99 0.17 13.32
C GLY A 96 -1.42 1.56 13.57
N ALA A 97 -2.08 2.64 13.17
CA ALA A 97 -1.68 3.99 13.55
C ALA A 97 -2.02 4.29 15.02
N GLU A 98 -3.07 3.66 15.56
CA GLU A 98 -3.51 3.85 16.96
C GLU A 98 -2.42 3.49 17.97
N ARG A 99 -1.59 2.48 17.68
CA ARG A 99 -0.48 2.07 18.57
C ARG A 99 0.63 3.12 18.73
N PHE A 100 0.64 4.15 17.89
CA PHE A 100 1.57 5.29 17.99
C PHE A 100 0.93 6.52 18.63
N GLN A 101 -0.36 6.45 18.93
CA GLN A 101 -1.02 7.49 19.71
C GLN A 101 -0.63 7.32 21.17
N SER A 102 -0.22 8.41 21.82
CA SER A 102 -0.07 8.43 23.26
C SER A 102 -1.45 8.21 23.87
N ALA A 103 -1.61 7.17 24.70
CA ALA A 103 -2.80 7.04 25.53
C ALA A 103 -2.95 8.35 26.33
N ALA A 104 -4.13 8.97 26.22
CA ALA A 104 -4.48 10.15 27.00
C ALA A 104 -4.45 9.82 28.50
#